data_AF-A0A927NQM0-F1
#
_entry.id   AF-A0A927NQM0-F1
#
_cell.length_a   1.000
_cell.length_b   1.000
_cell.length_c   1.000
_cell.angle_alpha   90.00
_cell.angle_beta   90.00
_cell.angle_gamma   90.00
#
_symmetry.space_group_name_H-M   'P 1'
#
loop_
_entity.id
_entity.type
_entity.pdbx_description
1 polymer ?
#
loop_
_entity_poly.entity_id
_entity_poly.type
_entity_poly.pdbx_seq_one_letter_code
_entity_poly.pdbx_strand_id
1 'polypeptide(L)'
;MNLFKKQVKFVSAICPECKGHLELDANLETAFCQYCGAQCIVENAPKKQMKHGKLETVLDFFERQQALRRQDKQERQRRIDEEERKRIEHLKKFWWIYSLIFIFTLGFLMILSLL
;
A
#
# COMPACT_ATOMS: atom_id res chain seq x y z
N MET A 1 -51.10 -3.59 -1.00
CA MET A 1 -50.45 -2.29 -0.72
C MET A 1 -49.31 -2.51 0.28
N ASN A 2 -48.07 -2.39 -0.20
CA ASN A 2 -46.76 -2.14 0.44
C ASN A 2 -46.66 -2.39 1.98
N LEU A 3 -46.03 -3.46 2.49
CA LEU A 3 -44.58 -3.75 2.60
C LEU A 3 -43.71 -2.61 3.21
N PHE A 4 -43.88 -2.34 4.52
CA PHE A 4 -42.81 -1.75 5.33
C PHE A 4 -41.95 -2.86 5.96
N LYS A 5 -40.98 -3.34 5.20
CA LYS A 5 -39.95 -4.27 5.67
C LYS A 5 -38.94 -3.50 6.54
N LYS A 6 -39.23 -3.36 7.83
CA LYS A 6 -38.28 -2.81 8.82
C LYS A 6 -37.15 -3.84 8.99
N GLN A 7 -35.94 -3.51 8.54
CA GLN A 7 -34.78 -4.39 8.68
C GLN A 7 -34.33 -4.41 10.15
N VAL A 8 -34.72 -5.45 10.86
CA VAL A 8 -34.23 -5.76 12.22
C VAL A 8 -32.80 -6.28 12.08
N LYS A 9 -31.82 -5.47 12.48
CA LYS A 9 -30.43 -5.93 12.62
C LYS A 9 -30.30 -6.64 13.96
N PHE A 10 -30.34 -7.96 13.93
CA PHE A 10 -30.07 -8.79 15.09
C PHE A 10 -28.58 -8.70 15.44
N VAL A 11 -28.28 -8.22 16.65
CA VAL A 11 -26.94 -8.30 17.23
C VAL A 11 -26.98 -9.43 18.24
N SER A 12 -26.22 -10.50 17.99
CA SER A 12 -26.10 -11.61 18.93
C SER A 12 -25.35 -11.14 20.17
N ALA A 13 -26.04 -10.88 21.27
CA ALA A 13 -25.42 -10.64 22.57
C ALA A 13 -25.71 -11.82 23.50
N ILE A 14 -24.68 -12.27 24.21
CA ILE A 14 -24.79 -13.32 25.22
C ILE A 14 -25.23 -12.64 26.52
N CYS A 15 -26.28 -13.16 27.16
CA CYS A 15 -26.75 -12.60 28.44
C CYS A 15 -25.65 -12.76 29.52
N PRO A 16 -25.21 -11.68 30.20
CA PRO A 16 -24.10 -11.74 31.15
C PRO A 16 -24.40 -12.58 32.39
N GLU A 17 -25.68 -12.70 32.76
CA GLU A 17 -26.13 -13.46 33.94
C GLU A 17 -26.22 -14.97 33.68
N CYS A 18 -26.90 -15.40 32.60
CA CYS A 18 -27.20 -16.82 32.38
C CYS A 18 -26.46 -17.47 31.21
N LYS A 19 -25.63 -16.70 30.48
CA LYS A 19 -24.94 -17.13 29.24
C LYS A 19 -25.86 -17.69 28.15
N GLY A 20 -27.18 -17.49 28.28
CA GLY A 20 -28.18 -17.89 27.29
C GLY A 20 -28.06 -17.05 26.02
N HIS A 21 -28.39 -17.67 24.89
CA HIS A 21 -28.45 -16.99 23.59
C HIS A 21 -29.61 -16.00 23.63
N LEU A 22 -29.31 -14.70 23.63
CA LEU A 22 -30.33 -13.67 23.72
C LEU A 22 -30.61 -13.09 22.34
N GLU A 23 -31.86 -13.21 21.90
CA GLU A 23 -32.35 -12.52 20.72
C GLU A 23 -32.78 -11.10 21.14
N LEU A 24 -31.88 -10.13 21.03
CA LEU A 24 -32.21 -8.73 21.27
C LEU A 24 -32.73 -8.08 19.99
N ASP A 25 -33.95 -7.57 20.04
CA ASP A 25 -34.50 -6.73 18.99
C ASP A 25 -33.95 -5.30 19.15
N ALA A 26 -33.10 -4.86 18.22
CA ALA A 26 -32.38 -3.59 18.26
C ALA A 26 -33.28 -2.32 18.19
N ASN A 27 -34.60 -2.48 18.22
CA ASN A 27 -35.58 -1.40 18.25
C ASN A 27 -36.24 -1.16 19.61
N LEU A 28 -36.02 -2.02 20.60
CA LEU A 28 -36.51 -1.79 21.96
C LEU A 28 -35.37 -1.26 22.83
N GLU A 29 -35.64 -0.17 23.55
CA GLU A 29 -34.72 0.44 24.53
C GLU A 29 -34.44 -0.49 25.73
N THR A 30 -35.25 -1.54 25.89
CA THR A 30 -35.11 -2.57 26.92
C THR A 30 -35.30 -3.95 26.31
N ALA A 31 -34.35 -4.85 26.54
CA ALA A 31 -34.46 -6.25 26.14
C ALA A 31 -34.59 -7.13 27.39
N PHE A 32 -35.51 -8.08 27.36
CA PHE A 32 -35.74 -9.01 28.47
C PHE A 32 -35.13 -10.37 28.14
N CYS A 33 -34.35 -10.93 29.06
CA CYS A 33 -33.86 -12.29 28.93
C CYS A 33 -34.97 -13.31 29.20
N GLN A 34 -35.37 -14.09 28.19
CA GLN A 34 -36.41 -15.12 28.34
C GLN A 34 -35.98 -16.28 29.26
N TYR A 35 -34.68 -16.42 29.53
CA TYR A 35 -34.14 -17.51 30.35
C TYR A 35 -33.97 -17.13 31.83
N CYS A 36 -33.57 -15.90 32.14
CA CYS A 36 -33.35 -15.47 33.53
C CYS A 36 -34.23 -14.29 33.97
N GLY A 37 -35.04 -13.74 33.08
CA GLY A 37 -35.92 -12.59 33.36
C GLY A 37 -35.19 -11.26 33.50
N ALA A 38 -33.86 -11.22 33.37
CA ALA A 38 -33.08 -9.99 33.53
C ALA A 38 -33.44 -8.95 32.44
N GLN A 39 -33.72 -7.71 32.87
CA GLN A 39 -33.96 -6.57 31.99
C GLN A 39 -32.62 -5.90 31.66
N CYS A 40 -32.20 -6.01 30.41
CA CYS A 40 -30.98 -5.38 29.91
C CYS A 40 -31.36 -4.10 29.15
N ILE A 41 -30.95 -2.94 29.66
CA ILE A 41 -31.07 -1.66 28.96
C ILE A 41 -29.96 -1.60 27.92
N VAL A 42 -30.31 -1.57 26.62
CA VAL A 42 -29.33 -1.48 25.54
C VAL A 42 -28.95 -0.02 25.37
N GLU A 43 -28.10 0.50 26.27
CA GLU A 43 -27.50 1.80 26.07
C GLU A 43 -26.56 1.73 24.86
N ASN A 44 -26.98 2.39 23.78
CA ASN A 44 -26.22 2.56 22.55
C ASN A 44 -24.87 3.25 22.82
N ALA A 45 -23.78 2.47 23.00
CA ALA A 45 -22.41 2.94 22.81
C ALA A 45 -21.45 1.75 22.54
N PRO A 46 -20.43 1.88 21.66
CA PRO A 46 -19.78 3.10 21.22
C PRO A 46 -19.73 3.26 19.68
N LYS A 47 -20.20 4.39 19.15
CA LYS A 47 -19.69 4.86 17.85
C LYS A 47 -18.26 5.31 18.07
N LYS A 48 -17.30 4.56 17.51
CA LYS A 48 -15.87 4.90 17.46
C LYS A 48 -15.71 6.22 16.70
N GLN A 49 -15.89 7.34 17.41
CA GLN A 49 -15.62 8.66 16.87
C GLN A 49 -14.11 8.83 16.76
N MET A 50 -13.56 8.56 15.57
CA MET A 50 -12.22 8.99 15.24
C MET A 50 -12.21 10.51 15.28
N LYS A 51 -11.54 11.09 16.28
CA LYS A 51 -11.38 12.53 16.44
C LYS A 51 -10.65 13.07 15.20
N HIS A 52 -11.38 13.75 14.32
CA HIS A 52 -10.89 14.27 13.04
C HIS A 52 -9.65 15.18 13.16
N GLY A 53 -9.50 15.93 14.26
CA GLY A 53 -8.42 16.91 14.42
C GLY A 53 -6.99 16.35 14.57
N LYS A 54 -6.81 15.06 14.93
CA LYS A 54 -5.48 14.44 15.05
C LYS A 54 -5.08 13.62 13.82
N LEU A 55 -6.05 13.31 12.95
CA LEU A 55 -5.82 12.47 11.78
C LEU A 55 -5.15 13.28 10.65
N GLU A 56 -5.58 14.53 10.45
CA GLU A 56 -5.06 15.41 9.39
C GLU A 56 -3.56 15.70 9.56
N THR A 57 -3.10 15.96 10.78
CA THR A 57 -1.68 16.18 11.08
C THR A 57 -0.83 14.94 10.86
N VAL A 58 -1.38 13.75 11.12
CA VAL A 58 -0.70 12.48 10.86
C VAL A 58 -0.63 12.21 9.36
N LEU A 59 -1.70 12.48 8.60
CA LEU A 59 -1.69 12.34 7.14
C LEU A 59 -0.67 13.27 6.48
N ASP A 60 -0.59 14.55 6.87
CA ASP A 60 0.42 15.50 6.34
C ASP A 60 1.85 15.03 6.62
N PHE A 61 2.10 14.45 7.81
CA PHE A 61 3.40 13.86 8.12
C PHE A 61 3.71 12.65 7.22
N PHE A 62 2.75 11.74 7.02
CA PHE A 62 2.93 10.59 6.13
C PHE A 62 3.15 11.02 4.67
N GLU A 63 2.42 12.02 4.18
CA GLU A 63 2.55 12.53 2.82
C GLU A 63 3.93 13.15 2.58
N ARG A 64 4.42 14.01 3.48
CA ARG A 64 5.79 14.56 3.41
C ARG A 64 6.85 13.46 3.44
N GLN A 65 6.69 12.48 4.33
CA GLN A 65 7.65 11.38 4.44
C GLN A 65 7.67 10.53 3.16
N GLN A 66 6.52 10.35 2.53
CA GLN A 66 6.40 9.62 1.27
C GLN A 66 6.98 10.41 0.09
N ALA A 67 6.77 11.74 0.04
CA ALA A 67 7.33 12.61 -0.98
C ALA A 67 8.86 12.64 -0.96
N LEU A 68 9.47 12.77 0.23
CA LEU A 68 10.92 12.72 0.41
C LEU A 68 11.51 11.40 -0.05
N ARG A 69 10.87 10.27 0.31
CA ARG A 69 11.31 8.93 -0.14
C ARG A 69 11.22 8.77 -1.67
N ARG A 70 10.26 9.41 -2.33
CA ARG A 70 10.15 9.37 -3.80
C ARG A 70 11.23 10.20 -4.47
N GLN A 71 11.53 11.39 -3.93
CA GLN A 71 12.62 12.23 -4.42
C GLN A 71 13.99 11.55 -4.26
N ASP A 72 14.29 11.02 -3.08
CA ASP A 72 15.58 10.35 -2.82
C ASP A 72 15.80 9.15 -3.76
N LYS A 73 14.75 8.36 -4.01
CA LYS A 73 14.80 7.27 -4.99
C LYS A 73 15.05 7.76 -6.41
N GLN A 74 14.36 8.82 -6.85
CA GLN A 74 14.58 9.39 -8.18
C GLN A 74 15.98 9.96 -8.34
N GLU A 75 16.49 10.66 -7.33
CA GLU A 75 17.82 11.25 -7.40
C GLU A 75 18.91 10.18 -7.41
N ARG A 76 18.78 9.15 -6.56
CA ARG A 76 19.68 7.99 -6.58
C ARG A 76 19.67 7.29 -7.94
N GLN A 77 18.48 7.09 -8.52
CA GLN A 77 18.36 6.48 -9.85
C GLN A 77 19.05 7.33 -10.92
N ARG A 78 18.84 8.66 -10.91
CA ARG A 78 19.48 9.57 -11.87
C ARG A 78 21.00 9.54 -11.79
N ARG A 79 21.57 9.46 -10.58
CA ARG A 79 23.03 9.36 -10.38
C ARG A 79 23.58 8.05 -10.98
N ILE A 80 22.90 6.92 -10.73
CA ILE A 80 23.28 5.62 -11.29
C ILE A 80 23.19 5.65 -12.82
N ASP A 81 22.08 6.14 -13.37
CA ASP A 81 21.87 6.22 -14.82
C ASP A 81 22.93 7.11 -15.51
N GLU A 82 23.36 8.20 -14.85
CA GLU A 82 24.41 9.09 -15.37
C GLU A 82 25.78 8.41 -15.37
N GLU A 83 26.12 7.68 -14.30
CA GLU A 83 27.34 6.86 -14.23
C GLU A 83 27.34 5.75 -15.29
N GLU A 84 26.21 5.06 -15.49
CA GLU A 84 26.07 4.04 -16.53
C GLU A 84 26.22 4.62 -17.93
N ARG A 85 25.62 5.78 -18.22
CA ARG A 85 25.80 6.47 -19.51
C ARG A 85 27.26 6.79 -19.77
N LYS A 86 27.96 7.37 -18.79
CA LYS A 86 29.41 7.66 -18.91
C LYS A 86 30.19 6.37 -19.17
N ARG A 87 29.88 5.28 -18.46
CA ARG A 87 30.53 3.99 -18.67
C ARG A 87 30.29 3.48 -20.09
N ILE A 88 29.05 3.47 -20.57
CA ILE A 88 28.69 3.02 -21.92
C ILE A 88 29.36 3.89 -22.98
N GLU A 89 29.42 5.21 -22.80
CA GLU A 89 30.13 6.12 -23.71
C GLU A 89 31.62 5.82 -23.78
N HIS A 90 32.26 5.60 -22.62
CA HIS A 90 33.66 5.18 -22.57
C HIS A 90 33.88 3.84 -23.28
N LEU A 91 33.04 2.84 -23.00
CA LEU A 91 33.12 1.53 -23.66
C LEU A 91 32.93 1.65 -25.19
N LYS A 92 31.98 2.46 -25.66
CA LYS A 92 31.78 2.70 -27.11
C LYS A 92 33.00 3.32 -27.77
N LYS A 93 33.65 4.29 -27.11
CA LYS A 93 34.90 4.90 -27.62
C LYS A 93 36.02 3.87 -27.73
N PHE A 94 36.22 3.04 -26.70
CA PHE A 94 37.21 1.96 -26.73
C PHE A 94 36.90 0.92 -27.81
N TRP A 95 35.62 0.54 -27.95
CA TRP A 95 35.19 -0.44 -28.95
C TRP A 95 35.41 0.07 -30.38
N TRP A 96 35.16 1.36 -30.63
CA TRP A 96 35.44 1.98 -31.92
C TRP A 96 36.94 2.00 -32.26
N ILE A 97 37.78 2.36 -31.29
CA ILE A 97 39.25 2.33 -31.46
C ILE A 97 39.74 0.90 -31.73
N TYR A 98 39.28 -0.08 -30.94
CA TYR A 98 39.64 -1.48 -31.14
C TYR A 98 39.24 -2.00 -32.52
N SER A 99 38.03 -1.63 -32.98
CA SER A 99 37.56 -1.96 -34.32
C SER A 99 38.47 -1.42 -35.42
N LEU A 100 38.92 -0.16 -35.31
CA LEU A 100 39.86 0.41 -36.28
C LEU A 100 41.21 -0.31 -36.26
N ILE A 101 41.79 -0.54 -35.08
CA ILE A 101 43.07 -1.27 -34.95
C ILE A 101 42.97 -2.65 -35.59
N PHE A 102 41.88 -3.38 -35.33
CA PHE A 102 41.66 -4.71 -35.90
C PHE A 102 41.59 -4.72 -37.43
N ILE A 103 40.94 -3.71 -38.03
CA ILE A 103 40.91 -3.56 -39.50
C ILE A 103 42.31 -3.28 -40.05
N PHE A 104 43.06 -2.39 -39.40
CA PHE A 104 44.43 -2.09 -39.80
C PHE A 104 45.36 -3.30 -39.67
N THR A 105 45.27 -4.07 -38.59
CA THR A 105 46.11 -5.26 -38.41
C THR A 105 45.78 -6.35 -39.42
N LEU A 106 44.50 -6.62 -39.68
CA LEU A 106 44.10 -7.58 -40.71
C LEU A 106 44.49 -7.14 -42.12
N GLY A 107 44.30 -5.87 -42.45
CA GLY A 107 44.70 -5.32 -43.75
C GLY A 107 46.22 -5.37 -43.97
N PHE A 108 46.99 -5.03 -42.94
CA PHE A 108 48.45 -5.11 -42.99
C PHE A 108 48.96 -6.54 -43.19
N LEU A 109 48.40 -7.52 -42.46
CA LEU A 109 48.73 -8.94 -42.64
C LEU A 109 48.42 -9.44 -44.06
N MET A 110 47.31 -8.98 -44.65
CA MET A 110 46.93 -9.33 -46.01
C MET A 110 47.94 -8.80 -47.05
N ILE A 111 48.39 -7.55 -46.89
CA ILE A 111 49.38 -6.93 -47.78
C ILE A 111 50.75 -7.62 -47.67
N LEU A 112 51.20 -7.92 -46.45
CA LEU A 112 52.48 -8.61 -46.23
C LEU A 112 52.50 -10.01 -46.85
N SER A 113 51.35 -10.67 -46.93
CA SER A 113 51.23 -12.00 -47.53
C SER A 113 51.24 -11.96 -49.08
N LEU A 114 51.07 -10.78 -49.68
CA LEU A 114 51.05 -10.57 -51.13
C LEU A 114 52.39 -10.09 -51.70
N LEU A 115 53.31 -9.66 -50.83
CA LEU A 115 54.62 -9.09 -51.15
C LEU A 115 55.72 -10.14 -51.00
#